data_AF-A0A6M3KL56-F1
#
_entry.id   AF-A0A6M3KL56-F1
#
_cell.length_a   1.000
_cell.length_b   1.000
_cell.length_c   1.000
_cell.angle_alpha   90.00
_cell.angle_beta   90.00
_cell.angle_gamma   90.00
#
_symmetry.space_group_name_H-M   'P 1'
#
loop_
_entity.id
_entity.type
_entity.pdbx_description
1 polymer ?
#
loop_
_entity_poly.entity_id
_entity_poly.type
_entity_poly.pdbx_seq_one_letter_code
_entity_poly.pdbx_strand_id
1 'polypeptide(L)' 'MLFTITTCTLSILALIGVVLNIYKKRLCFFIWAITNTGWTIIDFQKEIYAQSALFFVYFLLALWGIYKWRT' A
#
# COMPACT_ATOMS: atom_id res chain seq x y z
N MET A 1 0.86 21.14 -5.08
CA MET A 1 1.90 20.44 -5.86
C MET A 1 2.46 19.23 -5.10
N LEU A 2 2.99 19.40 -3.88
CA LEU A 2 3.55 18.28 -3.08
C LEU A 2 2.55 17.13 -2.88
N PHE A 3 1.31 17.43 -2.46
CA PHE A 3 0.25 16.43 -2.28
C PHE A 3 0.05 15.54 -3.51
N THR A 4 -0.08 16.15 -4.70
CA THR A 4 -0.26 15.44 -5.96
C THR A 4 0.95 14.60 -6.34
N ILE A 5 2.16 15.11 -6.09
CA ILE A 5 3.39 14.34 -6.34
C ILE A 5 3.41 13.10 -5.45
N THR A 6 3.15 13.26 -4.15
CA THR A 6 3.13 12.15 -3.18
C THR A 6 2.10 11.09 -3.55
N THR A 7 0.85 11.49 -3.85
CA THR A 7 -0.20 10.53 -4.21
C THR A 7 0.09 9.82 -5.53
N CYS A 8 0.62 10.53 -6.54
CA CYS A 8 1.07 9.91 -7.78
C CYS A 8 2.19 8.89 -7.55
N THR A 9 3.20 9.23 -6.74
CA THR A 9 4.30 8.31 -6.42
C THR A 9 3.79 7.07 -5.69
N LEU A 10 2.90 7.22 -4.70
CA LEU A 10 2.29 6.09 -3.99
C LEU A 10 1.46 5.20 -4.93
N SER A 11 0.68 5.79 -5.84
CA SER A 11 -0.07 5.05 -6.86
C SER A 11 0.83 4.26 -7.80
N ILE A 12 1.91 4.88 -8.31
CA ILE A 12 2.87 4.20 -9.19
C ILE A 12 3.55 3.05 -8.45
N LEU A 13 3.97 3.26 -7.20
CA LEU A 13 4.53 2.19 -6.37
C LEU A 13 3.53 1.06 -6.15
N ALA A 14 2.26 1.36 -5.88
CA ALA A 14 1.24 0.34 -5.69
C ALA A 14 1.06 -0.52 -6.95
N LEU A 15 1.11 0.09 -8.14
CA LEU A 15 1.09 -0.61 -9.43
C LEU A 15 2.35 -1.46 -9.66
N ILE A 16 3.53 -0.97 -9.30
CA ILE A 16 4.77 -1.79 -9.31
C ILE A 16 4.59 -3.01 -8.39
N GLY A 17 3.93 -2.85 -7.24
CA GLY A 17 3.53 -3.94 -6.36
C GLY A 17 2.67 -4.97 -7.10
N VAL A 18 1.66 -4.55 -7.88
CA VAL A 18 0.83 -5.45 -8.70
C VAL A 18 1.67 -6.24 -9.71
N VAL A 19 2.58 -5.55 -10.43
CA VAL A 19 3.48 -6.21 -11.38
C VAL A 19 4.33 -7.28 -10.68
N LEU A 20 4.90 -6.96 -9.53
CA LEU A 20 5.67 -7.93 -8.74
C LEU A 20 4.82 -9.10 -8.23
N ASN A 21 3.54 -8.87 -7.92
CA ASN A 21 2.62 -9.93 -7.54
C ASN A 21 2.40 -10.92 -8.71
N ILE A 22 2.21 -10.41 -9.93
CA ILE A 22 2.06 -11.26 -11.13
C ILE A 22 3.27 -12.19 -11.30
N TYR A 23 4.48 -11.69 -11.04
CA TYR A 23 5.71 -12.49 -11.06
C TYR A 23 5.96 -13.31 -9.77
N LYS A 24 4.97 -13.38 -8.88
CA LYS A 24 5.02 -14.09 -7.58
C LYS A 24 6.22 -13.67 -6.71
N LYS A 25 6.63 -12.40 -6.79
CA LYS A 25 7.75 -11.86 -6.00
C LYS A 25 7.24 -11.35 -4.65
N ARG A 26 7.84 -11.84 -3.57
CA ARG A 26 7.53 -11.44 -2.17
C ARG A 26 7.71 -9.93 -1.91
N LEU A 27 8.54 -9.26 -2.71
CA LEU A 27 8.76 -7.80 -2.65
C LEU A 27 7.49 -6.97 -2.85
N CYS A 28 6.49 -7.53 -3.54
CA CYS A 28 5.16 -6.91 -3.70
C CYS A 28 4.56 -6.49 -2.35
N PHE A 29 4.60 -7.37 -1.34
CA PHE A 29 3.97 -7.07 -0.05
C PHE A 29 4.71 -5.98 0.73
N PHE A 30 6.03 -5.87 0.59
CA PHE A 30 6.79 -4.78 1.21
C PHE A 30 6.40 -3.43 0.60
N ILE A 31 6.26 -3.37 -0.72
CA ILE A 31 5.80 -2.16 -1.41
C ILE A 31 4.38 -1.81 -0.99
N TRP A 32 3.48 -2.80 -0.96
CA TRP A 32 2.10 -2.58 -0.50
C TRP A 32 2.01 -2.16 0.96
N ALA A 33 2.87 -2.65 1.84
CA ALA A 33 2.92 -2.17 3.22
C ALA A 33 3.22 -0.66 3.26
N ILE A 34 4.22 -0.20 2.49
CA ILE A 34 4.59 1.23 2.42
C ILE A 34 3.46 2.06 1.79
N THR A 35 2.90 1.62 0.66
CA THR A 35 1.89 2.39 -0.06
C THR A 35 0.58 2.47 0.72
N ASN A 36 0.14 1.37 1.34
CA ASN A 36 -1.08 1.32 2.14
C ASN A 36 -0.94 2.19 3.40
N THR A 37 0.24 2.21 4.03
CA THR A 37 0.50 3.13 5.16
C THR A 37 0.40 4.58 4.71
N GLY A 38 1.00 4.93 3.57
CA GLY A 38 0.91 6.27 2.99
C GLY A 38 -0.53 6.71 2.72
N TRP A 39 -1.33 5.86 2.09
CA TRP A 39 -2.75 6.12 1.83
C TRP A 39 -3.57 6.23 3.13
N THR A 40 -3.30 5.38 4.12
CA THR A 40 -3.97 5.44 5.42
C THR A 40 -3.79 6.82 6.07
N ILE A 41 -2.56 7.36 6.08
CA ILE A 41 -2.24 8.66 6.67
C ILE A 41 -2.89 9.79 5.86
N ILE A 42 -2.78 9.75 4.54
CA ILE A 42 -3.32 10.78 3.65
C ILE A 42 -4.85 10.85 3.77
N ASP A 43 -5.53 9.71 3.74
CA ASP A 43 -6.98 9.64 3.83
C ASP A 43 -7.48 10.07 5.21
N PHE A 44 -6.74 9.76 6.27
CA PHE A 44 -7.04 10.23 7.62
C PHE A 44 -6.94 11.75 7.72
N GLN A 45 -5.89 12.35 7.14
CA GLN A 45 -5.71 13.81 7.09
C GLN A 45 -6.76 14.53 6.22
N LYS A 46 -7.38 13.81 5.27
CA LYS A 46 -8.46 14.32 4.42
C LYS A 46 -9.85 14.00 4.98
N GLU A 47 -9.93 13.46 6.20
CA GLU A 47 -11.18 13.08 6.88
C GLU A 47 -11.99 12.00 6.12
N ILE A 48 -11.32 11.24 5.25
CA ILE A 48 -11.91 10.11 4.49
C ILE A 48 -11.71 8.83 5.31
N TYR A 49 -12.34 8.76 6.49
CA TYR A 49 -12.08 7.70 7.48
C TYR A 49 -12.34 6.29 6.96
N ALA A 50 -13.38 6.10 6.13
CA ALA A 50 -13.69 4.79 5.56
C ALA A 50 -12.55 4.26 4.66
N GLN A 51 -11.98 5.14 3.83
CA GLN A 51 -10.87 4.79 2.94
C GLN A 51 -9.58 4.58 3.73
N SER A 52 -9.34 5.41 4.75
CA SER A 52 -8.22 5.24 5.68
C SER A 52 -8.26 3.89 6.38
N ALA A 53 -9.43 3.49 6.93
CA ALA A 53 -9.60 2.18 7.56
C ALA A 53 -9.38 1.02 6.58
N LEU A 54 -9.85 1.15 5.34
CA LEU A 54 -9.63 0.16 4.29
C LEU A 54 -8.14 -0.03 3.98
N PHE A 55 -7.40 1.07 3.80
CA PHE A 55 -5.95 0.99 3.55
C PHE A 55 -5.18 0.48 4.76
N PHE A 56 -5.65 0.77 5.98
CA PHE A 56 -5.07 0.20 7.19
C PHE A 56 -5.23 -1.34 7.23
N VAL A 57 -6.42 -1.86 6.89
CA VAL A 57 -6.65 -3.30 6.77
C VAL A 57 -5.75 -3.90 5.68
N TYR A 58 -5.61 -3.24 4.53
CA TYR A 58 -4.70 -3.67 3.47
C TYR A 58 -3.24 -3.66 3.89
N PHE A 59 -2.82 -2.74 4.75
CA PHE A 59 -1.50 -2.76 5.37
C PHE A 59 -1.30 -4.02 6.23
N LEU A 60 -2.27 -4.36 7.09
CA LEU A 60 -2.22 -5.60 7.89
C LEU A 60 -2.18 -6.85 7.02
N LEU A 61 -2.97 -6.89 5.94
CA LEU A 61 -2.95 -7.99 4.98
C LEU A 61 -1.62 -8.08 4.23
N ALA A 62 -0.98 -6.95 3.92
CA ALA A 62 0.35 -6.95 3.33
C ALA A 62 1.39 -7.57 4.30
N LEU A 63 1.35 -7.22 5.59
CA LEU A 63 2.19 -7.86 6.61
C LEU A 63 1.93 -9.37 6.71
N TRP A 64 0.66 -9.77 6.68
CA TRP A 64 0.29 -11.19 6.65
C TRP A 64 0.80 -11.89 5.38
N GLY A 65 0.75 -11.21 4.24
CA GLY A 65 1.32 -11.69 2.98
C GLY A 65 2.83 -11.91 3.07
N ILE A 66 3.59 -10.98 3.67
CA ILE A 66 5.03 -11.13 3.93
C ILE A 66 5.29 -12.39 4.78
N TYR A 67 4.53 -12.58 5.85
CA TYR A 67 4.68 -13.72 6.75
C TYR A 67 4.31 -15.04 6.05
N LYS A 68 3.15 -15.10 5.40
CA LYS A 68 2.59 -16.32 4.81
C LYS A 68 3.36 -16.78 3.59
N TRP A 69 3.84 -15.86 2.76
CA TRP A 69 4.66 -16.20 1.59
C TRP A 69 6.12 -16.45 1.94
N ARG A 70 6.52 -16.47 3.22
CA ARG A 70 7.91 -16.81 3.61
C ARG A 70 8.25 -18.29 3.37
N THR A 71 7.25 -19.17 3.34
CA THR A 71 7.35 -20.60 2.96
C THR A 71 7.25 -20.76 1.44
#